data_AF-A0A7V9VHM4-F1
#
_entry.id   AF-A0A7V9VHM4-F1
#
_cell.length_a   1.000
_cell.length_b   1.000
_cell.length_c   1.000
_cell.angle_alpha   90.00
_cell.angle_beta   90.00
_cell.angle_gamma   90.00
#
_symmetry.space_group_name_H-M   'P 1'
#
loop_
_entity.id
_entity.type
_entity.pdbx_description
1 polymer ?
#
loop_
_entity_poly.entity_id
_entity_poly.type
_entity_poly.pdbx_seq_one_letter_code
_entity_poly.pdbx_strand_id
1 'polypeptide(L)'
;MTERLMAYVDSAEEQVAYLLSRFGPQGAWSVVEQRIATGEDGVAVERTTVRTAHGLAEIEFRDAHPPEIITAQVRADDRSDAIDRIMERASTFAAENPPHHPGSIARFPVPFEHYDRAVVVPLPILAVDDSGRRGLYAPPKMAVISWDTIEPVGVREVDGFDPGRWPPERLGEWPAPTAVRLAPEVLEASVERFSACWSRVVDGWFAHRSGGDDGPGSLLSDIEDALRLRALLDLPAMGRIYESMNPRFARWLDSRRR
;
A
#
# COMPACT_ATOMS: atom_id res chain seq x y z
N MET A 1 -4.93 -27.83 -14.67
CA MET A 1 -4.72 -27.63 -13.22
C MET A 1 -5.49 -26.38 -12.86
N THR A 2 -6.37 -26.42 -11.85
CA THR A 2 -7.12 -25.25 -11.41
C THR A 2 -6.27 -24.48 -10.41
N GLU A 3 -6.03 -23.19 -10.65
CA GLU A 3 -5.35 -22.32 -9.69
C GLU A 3 -6.30 -22.04 -8.52
N ARG A 4 -5.81 -22.12 -7.28
CA ARG A 4 -6.59 -21.78 -6.08
C ARG A 4 -6.02 -20.53 -5.46
N LEU A 5 -6.89 -19.56 -5.22
CA LEU A 5 -6.57 -18.25 -4.68
C LEU A 5 -7.49 -17.93 -3.50
N MET A 6 -7.02 -17.07 -2.62
CA MET A 6 -7.78 -16.54 -1.49
C MET A 6 -7.64 -15.02 -1.49
N ALA A 7 -8.74 -14.31 -1.25
CA ALA A 7 -8.75 -12.86 -1.14
C ALA A 7 -9.60 -12.44 0.07
N TYR A 8 -9.02 -11.62 0.95
CA TYR A 8 -9.76 -10.92 1.97
C TYR A 8 -10.38 -9.66 1.37
N VAL A 9 -11.68 -9.49 1.56
CA VAL A 9 -12.45 -8.38 0.99
C VAL A 9 -13.42 -7.82 2.03
N ASP A 10 -13.64 -6.51 1.99
CA ASP A 10 -14.59 -5.79 2.85
C ASP A 10 -15.89 -5.39 2.13
N SER A 11 -15.89 -5.43 0.79
CA SER A 11 -16.98 -4.93 -0.04
C SER A 11 -17.08 -5.67 -1.38
N ALA A 12 -18.21 -5.49 -2.08
CA ALA A 12 -18.38 -6.03 -3.43
C ALA A 12 -17.48 -5.29 -4.44
N GLU A 13 -17.26 -4.00 -4.19
CA GLU A 13 -16.32 -3.14 -4.89
C GLU A 13 -14.90 -3.71 -4.78
N GLU A 14 -14.44 -4.06 -3.58
CA GLU A 14 -13.12 -4.66 -3.40
C GLU A 14 -13.00 -6.03 -4.09
N GLN A 15 -14.07 -6.84 -4.12
CA GLN A 15 -14.09 -8.09 -4.91
C GLN A 15 -13.86 -7.82 -6.39
N VAL A 16 -14.55 -6.82 -6.96
CA VAL A 16 -14.36 -6.42 -8.35
C VAL A 16 -12.95 -5.89 -8.58
N ALA A 17 -12.43 -5.06 -7.67
CA ALA A 17 -11.07 -4.55 -7.73
C ALA A 17 -10.01 -5.67 -7.69
N TYR A 18 -10.23 -6.70 -6.85
CA TYR A 18 -9.41 -7.90 -6.85
C TYR A 18 -9.43 -8.60 -8.21
N LEU A 19 -10.61 -8.86 -8.77
CA LEU A 19 -10.73 -9.56 -10.05
C LEU A 19 -10.08 -8.77 -11.20
N LEU A 20 -10.30 -7.46 -11.28
CA LEU A 20 -9.72 -6.59 -12.30
C LEU A 20 -8.19 -6.49 -12.16
N SER A 21 -7.68 -6.29 -10.94
CA SER A 21 -6.24 -6.15 -10.69
C SER A 21 -5.47 -7.48 -10.83
N ARG A 22 -6.16 -8.62 -10.69
CA ARG A 22 -5.55 -9.96 -10.80
C ARG A 22 -5.65 -10.54 -12.20
N PHE A 23 -6.79 -10.40 -12.86
CA PHE A 23 -7.09 -11.08 -14.13
C PHE A 23 -7.20 -10.12 -15.32
N GLY A 24 -7.09 -8.81 -15.10
CA GLY A 24 -7.15 -7.80 -16.14
C GLY A 24 -8.56 -7.28 -16.41
N PRO A 25 -8.77 -6.57 -17.53
CA PRO A 25 -9.99 -5.81 -17.80
C PRO A 25 -11.22 -6.70 -17.94
N GLN A 26 -12.40 -6.10 -17.85
CA GLN A 26 -13.66 -6.82 -18.00
C GLN A 26 -13.71 -7.47 -19.40
N GLY A 27 -13.87 -8.79 -19.46
CA GLY A 27 -13.82 -9.57 -20.70
C GLY A 27 -12.53 -10.38 -20.91
N ALA A 28 -11.46 -10.11 -20.14
CA ALA A 28 -10.32 -11.03 -20.05
C ALA A 28 -10.63 -12.30 -19.24
N TRP A 29 -11.73 -12.27 -18.49
CA TRP A 29 -12.23 -13.34 -17.66
C TRP A 29 -13.76 -13.33 -17.56
N SER A 30 -14.34 -14.45 -17.12
CA SER A 30 -15.78 -14.60 -16.89
C SER A 30 -16.05 -15.48 -15.67
N VAL A 31 -17.03 -15.13 -14.85
CA VAL A 31 -17.52 -16.00 -13.77
C VAL A 31 -18.20 -17.23 -14.37
N VAL A 32 -17.75 -18.40 -13.96
CA VAL A 32 -18.31 -19.71 -14.35
C VAL A 32 -19.31 -20.19 -13.31
N GLU A 33 -18.95 -20.03 -12.03
CA GLU A 33 -19.73 -20.46 -10.88
C GLU A 33 -19.44 -19.51 -9.72
N GLN A 34 -20.47 -19.18 -8.95
CA GLN A 34 -20.37 -18.45 -7.70
C GLN A 34 -21.27 -19.14 -6.69
N ARG A 35 -20.73 -19.48 -5.52
CA ARG A 35 -21.47 -20.21 -4.49
C ARG A 35 -20.95 -19.88 -3.10
N ILE A 36 -21.80 -20.06 -2.10
CA ILE A 36 -21.37 -20.11 -0.71
C ILE A 36 -20.88 -21.53 -0.43
N ALA A 37 -19.66 -21.65 0.08
CA ALA A 37 -19.04 -22.89 0.51
C ALA A 37 -18.68 -22.79 2.00
N THR A 38 -18.32 -23.92 2.60
CA THR A 38 -17.71 -23.95 3.93
C THR A 38 -16.20 -24.05 3.76
N GLY A 39 -15.47 -23.09 4.33
CA GLY A 39 -14.01 -23.08 4.38
C GLY A 39 -13.45 -24.21 5.23
N GLU A 40 -12.14 -24.43 5.18
CA GLU A 40 -11.46 -25.45 5.99
C GLU A 40 -11.58 -25.20 7.50
N ASP A 41 -11.80 -23.94 7.88
CA ASP A 41 -12.05 -23.44 9.23
C ASP A 41 -13.52 -23.55 9.66
N GLY A 42 -14.41 -24.08 8.80
CA GLY A 42 -15.83 -24.20 9.09
C GLY A 42 -16.63 -22.91 8.87
N VAL A 43 -15.99 -21.83 8.43
CA VAL A 43 -16.64 -20.54 8.18
C VAL A 43 -17.28 -20.53 6.79
N ALA A 44 -18.42 -19.86 6.64
CA ALA A 44 -19.01 -19.65 5.32
C ALA A 44 -18.11 -18.72 4.50
N VAL A 45 -17.70 -19.17 3.33
CA VAL A 45 -16.85 -18.42 2.39
C VAL A 45 -17.55 -18.32 1.05
N GLU A 46 -17.40 -17.19 0.38
CA GLU A 46 -17.83 -17.07 -1.00
C GLU A 46 -16.75 -17.67 -1.90
N ARG A 47 -17.13 -18.62 -2.75
CA ARG A 47 -16.23 -19.26 -3.69
C ARG A 47 -16.67 -18.98 -5.11
N THR A 48 -15.78 -18.32 -5.85
CA THR A 48 -16.02 -17.87 -7.22
C THR A 48 -15.02 -18.55 -8.14
N THR A 49 -15.54 -19.31 -9.11
CA THR A 49 -14.71 -19.88 -10.18
C THR A 49 -14.77 -18.95 -11.38
N VAL A 50 -13.61 -18.47 -11.82
CA VAL A 50 -13.47 -17.66 -13.03
C VAL A 50 -12.74 -18.45 -14.12
N ARG A 51 -13.13 -18.20 -15.36
CA ARG A 51 -12.41 -18.64 -16.55
C ARG A 51 -11.57 -17.47 -17.06
N THR A 52 -10.29 -17.71 -17.28
CA THR A 52 -9.33 -16.74 -17.82
C THR A 52 -8.68 -17.31 -19.09
N ALA A 53 -7.84 -16.52 -19.76
CA ALA A 53 -7.02 -17.00 -20.87
C ALA A 53 -6.03 -18.12 -20.46
N HIS A 54 -5.72 -18.25 -19.17
CA HIS A 54 -4.75 -19.21 -18.64
C HIS A 54 -5.39 -20.48 -18.06
N GLY A 55 -6.72 -20.54 -17.97
CA GLY A 55 -7.45 -21.69 -17.45
C GLY A 55 -8.55 -21.28 -16.47
N LEU A 56 -8.88 -22.20 -15.55
CA LEU A 56 -9.81 -21.94 -14.46
C LEU A 56 -9.04 -21.52 -13.21
N ALA A 57 -9.52 -20.49 -12.54
CA ALA A 57 -9.08 -20.09 -11.22
C ALA A 57 -10.28 -20.14 -10.26
N GLU A 58 -10.09 -20.73 -9.09
CA GLU A 58 -11.04 -20.79 -8.00
C GLU A 58 -10.57 -19.81 -6.93
N ILE A 59 -11.39 -18.80 -6.63
CA ILE A 59 -11.10 -17.75 -5.66
C ILE A 59 -12.02 -17.93 -4.46
N GLU A 60 -11.43 -17.94 -3.27
CA GLU A 60 -12.14 -17.89 -2.01
C GLU A 60 -12.11 -16.46 -1.47
N PHE A 61 -13.27 -15.80 -1.50
CA PHE A 61 -13.47 -14.49 -0.88
C PHE A 61 -13.84 -14.69 0.59
N ARG A 62 -13.00 -14.13 1.45
CA ARG A 62 -13.15 -14.14 2.90
C ARG A 62 -13.39 -12.73 3.41
N ASP A 63 -14.12 -12.62 4.50
CA ASP A 63 -14.32 -11.33 5.17
C ASP A 63 -12.98 -10.83 5.72
N ALA A 64 -12.58 -9.62 5.32
CA ALA A 64 -11.39 -8.95 5.82
C ALA A 64 -11.42 -8.68 7.34
N HIS A 65 -12.59 -8.71 7.96
CA HIS A 65 -12.78 -8.49 9.40
C HIS A 65 -13.52 -9.67 10.04
N PRO A 66 -12.83 -10.74 10.48
CA PRO A 66 -13.50 -11.78 11.24
C PRO A 66 -14.14 -11.16 12.51
N PRO A 67 -15.34 -11.63 12.93
CA PRO A 67 -16.20 -10.96 13.92
C PRO A 67 -15.61 -10.78 15.33
N GLU A 68 -14.37 -11.21 15.59
CA GLU A 68 -13.72 -11.12 16.90
C GLU A 68 -12.90 -9.82 17.11
N ILE A 69 -12.64 -9.03 16.06
CA ILE A 69 -11.87 -7.77 16.17
C ILE A 69 -12.82 -6.55 16.10
N ILE A 70 -13.76 -6.46 17.04
CA ILE A 70 -14.50 -5.21 17.30
C ILE A 70 -14.16 -4.73 18.72
N THR A 71 -12.92 -4.28 18.90
CA THR A 71 -12.59 -3.35 19.99
C THR A 71 -12.37 -1.97 19.38
N ALA A 72 -13.43 -1.16 19.51
CA ALA A 72 -13.47 0.31 19.46
C ALA A 72 -12.96 1.06 18.19
N GLN A 73 -13.91 1.75 17.55
CA GLN A 73 -13.79 3.10 16.96
C GLN A 73 -13.13 3.32 15.58
N VAL A 74 -13.04 2.32 14.71
CA VAL A 74 -12.95 2.56 13.26
C VAL A 74 -13.95 1.64 12.57
N ARG A 75 -14.96 2.20 11.89
CA ARG A 75 -15.92 1.41 11.09
C ARG A 75 -15.17 0.79 9.91
N ALA A 76 -15.61 -0.38 9.44
CA ALA A 76 -14.97 -1.11 8.34
C ALA A 76 -14.80 -0.25 7.08
N ASP A 77 -15.77 0.62 6.79
CA ASP A 77 -15.78 1.53 5.64
C ASP A 77 -14.70 2.64 5.70
N ASP A 78 -14.01 2.83 6.83
CA ASP A 78 -13.06 3.95 7.04
C ASP A 78 -11.59 3.58 6.73
N ARG A 79 -11.24 2.32 6.47
CA ARG A 79 -9.83 1.88 6.47
C ARG A 79 -9.10 2.09 5.14
N SER A 80 -9.71 1.76 4.00
CA SER A 80 -9.16 2.14 2.69
C SER A 80 -9.00 3.66 2.59
N ASP A 81 -9.99 4.40 3.13
CA ASP A 81 -9.94 5.85 3.29
C ASP A 81 -8.82 6.34 4.22
N ALA A 82 -8.32 5.51 5.15
CA ALA A 82 -7.27 5.92 6.08
C ALA A 82 -5.95 6.19 5.35
N ILE A 83 -5.57 5.33 4.40
CA ILE A 83 -4.36 5.56 3.58
C ILE A 83 -4.52 6.81 2.74
N ASP A 84 -5.65 6.98 2.05
CA ASP A 84 -5.88 8.14 1.19
C ASP A 84 -5.85 9.44 2.00
N ARG A 85 -6.49 9.47 3.17
CA ARG A 85 -6.44 10.60 4.12
C ARG A 85 -5.03 10.86 4.64
N ILE A 86 -4.26 9.83 4.95
CA ILE A 86 -2.85 9.97 5.37
C ILE A 86 -2.00 10.56 4.24
N MET A 87 -2.16 10.07 3.01
CA MET A 87 -1.42 10.56 1.85
C MET A 87 -1.78 12.00 1.52
N GLU A 88 -3.07 12.35 1.53
CA GLU A 88 -3.56 13.71 1.34
C GLU A 88 -3.00 14.64 2.42
N ARG A 89 -3.06 14.21 3.69
CA ARG A 89 -2.56 15.00 4.82
C ARG A 89 -1.05 15.17 4.77
N ALA A 90 -0.30 14.11 4.45
CA ALA A 90 1.14 14.15 4.29
C ALA A 90 1.55 15.13 3.18
N SER A 91 0.89 15.06 2.02
CA SER A 91 1.12 15.96 0.90
C SER A 91 0.87 17.42 1.28
N THR A 92 -0.29 17.70 1.89
CA THR A 92 -0.66 19.05 2.36
C THR A 92 0.35 19.58 3.37
N PHE A 93 0.66 18.78 4.40
CA PHE A 93 1.57 19.18 5.46
C PHE A 93 2.99 19.44 4.96
N ALA A 94 3.46 18.67 3.98
CA ALA A 94 4.77 18.90 3.39
C ALA A 94 4.81 20.11 2.46
N ALA A 95 3.72 20.40 1.74
CA ALA A 95 3.61 21.63 0.94
C ALA A 95 3.71 22.89 1.83
N GLU A 96 3.11 22.84 3.03
CA GLU A 96 3.19 23.91 4.03
C GLU A 96 4.58 24.02 4.70
N ASN A 97 5.37 22.95 4.61
CA ASN A 97 6.71 22.87 5.18
C ASN A 97 7.74 22.55 4.08
N PRO A 98 8.06 23.48 3.15
CA PRO A 98 8.96 23.23 2.02
C PRO A 98 10.42 22.98 2.45
N PRO A 99 11.24 22.29 1.63
CA PRO A 99 12.66 22.06 1.92
C PRO A 99 13.41 23.35 2.17
N HIS A 100 14.36 23.25 3.10
CA HIS A 100 15.20 24.36 3.47
C HIS A 100 15.97 24.81 2.22
N HIS A 101 15.77 26.06 1.81
CA HIS A 101 16.70 26.70 0.87
C HIS A 101 18.10 26.69 1.52
N PRO A 102 19.19 26.55 0.75
CA PRO A 102 20.55 26.69 1.30
C PRO A 102 20.63 27.97 2.16
N GLY A 103 20.84 27.78 3.47
CA GLY A 103 20.89 28.84 4.48
C GLY A 103 19.84 28.82 5.60
N SER A 104 18.89 27.87 5.63
CA SER A 104 17.89 27.78 6.70
C SER A 104 18.15 26.60 7.66
N ILE A 105 18.00 26.84 8.98
CA ILE A 105 18.21 25.84 10.04
C ILE A 105 17.04 24.86 10.02
N ALA A 106 17.34 23.55 10.09
CA ALA A 106 16.34 22.49 10.16
C ALA A 106 15.35 22.75 11.31
N ARG A 107 14.07 22.96 10.97
CA ARG A 107 12.99 22.90 11.97
C ARG A 107 12.88 21.44 12.44
N PHE A 108 13.57 21.16 13.55
CA PHE A 108 13.55 19.97 14.40
C PHE A 108 13.30 18.63 13.68
N PRO A 109 14.31 17.76 13.47
CA PRO A 109 14.04 16.39 13.05
C PRO A 109 13.16 15.75 14.11
N VAL A 110 11.95 15.35 13.74
CA VAL A 110 11.09 14.60 14.64
C VAL A 110 11.63 13.17 14.70
N PRO A 111 12.02 12.69 15.89
CA PRO A 111 12.44 11.30 16.07
C PRO A 111 11.20 10.42 15.94
N PHE A 112 10.86 10.04 14.70
CA PHE A 112 9.68 9.21 14.42
C PHE A 112 9.74 7.89 15.19
N GLU A 113 10.94 7.44 15.60
CA GLU A 113 11.14 6.28 16.46
C GLU A 113 10.48 6.41 17.84
N HIS A 114 10.09 7.62 18.26
CA HIS A 114 9.35 7.88 19.50
C HIS A 114 7.82 7.87 19.34
N TYR A 115 7.31 7.66 18.12
CA TYR A 115 5.88 7.59 17.85
C TYR A 115 5.51 6.16 17.44
N ASP A 116 5.04 5.37 18.41
CA ASP A 116 4.84 3.92 18.25
C ASP A 116 3.85 3.54 17.14
N ARG A 117 2.92 4.44 16.82
CA ARG A 117 1.87 4.27 15.80
C ARG A 117 1.93 5.34 14.72
N ALA A 118 3.15 5.76 14.34
CA ALA A 118 3.35 6.69 13.23
C ALA A 118 3.69 5.98 11.91
N VAL A 119 3.20 6.53 10.81
CA VAL A 119 3.57 6.19 9.45
C VAL A 119 4.47 7.29 8.90
N VAL A 120 5.56 6.88 8.25
CA VAL A 120 6.48 7.78 7.55
C VAL A 120 6.15 7.74 6.08
N VAL A 121 5.68 8.87 5.55
CA VAL A 121 5.29 9.02 4.14
C VAL A 121 6.42 9.74 3.40
N PRO A 122 7.16 9.07 2.50
CA PRO A 122 8.11 9.75 1.63
C PRO A 122 7.36 10.54 0.57
N LEU A 123 7.83 11.75 0.27
CA LEU A 123 7.15 12.62 -0.69
C LEU A 123 8.09 12.90 -1.87
N PRO A 124 8.17 11.95 -2.84
CA PRO A 124 8.95 12.15 -4.04
C PRO A 124 8.39 13.31 -4.85
N ILE A 125 9.26 13.99 -5.61
CA ILE A 125 8.87 15.16 -6.40
C ILE A 125 8.75 14.76 -7.87
N LEU A 126 7.65 15.19 -8.49
CA LEU A 126 7.54 15.22 -9.94
C LEU A 126 8.18 16.50 -10.46
N ALA A 127 9.30 16.37 -11.16
CA ALA A 127 10.04 17.50 -11.71
C ALA A 127 10.49 17.24 -13.15
N VAL A 128 11.05 18.28 -13.75
CA VAL A 128 11.74 18.25 -15.04
C VAL A 128 13.19 18.63 -14.76
N ASP A 129 14.16 17.82 -15.20
CA ASP A 129 15.59 18.16 -15.04
C ASP A 129 16.02 19.26 -16.03
N ASP A 130 17.26 19.74 -15.88
CA ASP A 130 17.87 20.76 -16.75
C ASP A 130 17.95 20.33 -18.23
N SER A 131 17.78 19.04 -18.52
CA SER A 131 17.72 18.49 -19.87
C SER A 131 16.29 18.35 -20.42
N GLY A 132 15.28 18.85 -19.70
CA GLY A 132 13.88 18.80 -20.10
C GLY A 132 13.17 17.47 -19.85
N ARG A 133 13.78 16.53 -19.09
CA ARG A 133 13.20 15.21 -18.85
C ARG A 133 12.33 15.21 -17.60
N ARG A 134 11.05 14.87 -17.78
CA ARG A 134 10.14 14.61 -16.66
C ARG A 134 10.52 13.31 -15.96
N GLY A 135 10.37 13.28 -14.64
CA GLY A 135 10.59 12.07 -13.85
C GLY A 135 10.12 12.19 -12.42
N LEU A 136 10.18 11.05 -11.72
CA LEU A 136 10.08 11.00 -10.26
C LEU A 136 11.49 11.19 -9.69
N TYR A 137 11.61 12.08 -8.72
CA TYR A 137 12.87 12.39 -8.04
C TYR A 137 12.76 12.00 -6.56
N ALA A 138 13.92 11.64 -6.00
CA ALA A 138 14.04 11.20 -4.62
C ALA A 138 13.36 12.21 -3.70
N PRO A 139 12.62 11.73 -2.69
CA PRO A 139 11.99 12.60 -1.73
C PRO A 139 13.06 13.46 -1.05
N PRO A 140 12.93 14.80 -1.04
CA PRO A 140 13.75 15.62 -0.15
C PRO A 140 13.24 15.53 1.30
N LYS A 141 11.98 15.10 1.48
CA LYS A 141 11.28 15.08 2.77
C LYS A 141 10.43 13.84 3.00
N MET A 142 10.19 13.60 4.27
CA MET A 142 9.21 12.67 4.80
C MET A 142 8.25 13.43 5.71
N ALA A 143 6.96 13.17 5.57
CA ALA A 143 5.97 13.53 6.56
C ALA A 143 5.77 12.35 7.51
N VAL A 144 5.66 12.63 8.80
CA VAL A 144 5.35 11.65 9.84
C VAL A 144 3.92 11.92 10.27
N ILE A 145 3.03 10.95 10.05
CA ILE A 145 1.60 11.05 10.34
C ILE A 145 1.25 9.98 11.37
N SER A 146 0.43 10.34 12.36
CA SER A 146 -0.16 9.37 13.28
C SER A 146 -1.15 8.46 12.53
N TRP A 147 -0.98 7.14 12.63
CA TRP A 147 -1.90 6.17 12.03
C TRP A 147 -3.31 6.27 12.63
N ASP A 148 -3.39 6.49 13.94
CA ASP A 148 -4.68 6.47 14.64
C ASP A 148 -5.47 7.78 14.48
N THR A 149 -4.78 8.91 14.43
CA THR A 149 -5.42 10.24 14.41
C THR A 149 -5.38 10.92 13.06
N ILE A 150 -4.55 10.42 12.13
CA ILE A 150 -4.30 11.05 10.82
C ILE A 150 -3.73 12.48 10.97
N GLU A 151 -3.21 12.82 12.16
CA GLU A 151 -2.60 14.12 12.40
C GLU A 151 -1.10 14.10 12.07
N PRO A 152 -0.57 15.16 11.44
CA PRO A 152 0.86 15.29 11.23
C PRO A 152 1.56 15.48 12.57
N VAL A 153 2.55 14.62 12.83
CA VAL A 153 3.39 14.69 14.04
C VAL A 153 4.77 15.29 13.75
N GLY A 154 5.20 15.33 12.49
CA GLY A 154 6.51 15.84 12.14
C GLY A 154 6.87 15.84 10.66
N VAL A 155 7.93 16.58 10.33
CA VAL A 155 8.59 16.53 9.02
C VAL A 155 10.07 16.26 9.25
N ARG A 156 10.67 15.47 8.35
CA ARG A 156 12.10 15.18 8.34
C ARG A 156 12.63 15.27 6.91
N GLU A 157 13.89 15.65 6.76
CA GLU A 157 14.61 15.53 5.48
C GLU A 157 15.16 14.11 5.32
N VAL A 158 15.15 13.61 4.09
CA VAL A 158 15.68 12.27 3.80
C VAL A 158 17.18 12.26 4.01
N ASP A 159 17.69 11.18 4.61
CA ASP A 159 19.13 11.04 4.86
C ASP A 159 19.90 11.14 3.54
N GLY A 160 20.89 12.03 3.52
CA GLY A 160 21.71 12.30 2.33
C GLY A 160 21.12 13.33 1.36
N PHE A 161 19.98 13.96 1.66
CA PHE A 161 19.51 15.12 0.90
C PHE A 161 20.51 16.28 1.01
N ASP A 162 20.96 16.79 -0.14
CA ASP A 162 21.86 17.95 -0.24
C ASP A 162 21.10 19.09 -0.93
N PRO A 163 20.71 20.16 -0.21
CA PRO A 163 19.99 21.29 -0.82
C PRO A 163 20.83 22.06 -1.85
N GLY A 164 22.16 21.88 -1.86
CA GLY A 164 23.05 22.42 -2.90
C GLY A 164 23.04 21.63 -4.20
N ARG A 165 22.42 20.44 -4.24
CA ARG A 165 22.31 19.56 -5.42
C ARG A 165 20.85 19.38 -5.81
N TRP A 166 20.32 20.37 -6.52
CA TRP A 166 18.95 20.35 -7.03
C TRP A 166 18.92 20.06 -8.54
N PRO A 167 17.98 19.24 -9.05
CA PRO A 167 17.01 18.44 -8.31
C PRO A 167 17.67 17.25 -7.58
N PRO A 168 16.96 16.60 -6.61
CA PRO A 168 17.41 15.36 -5.98
C PRO A 168 17.73 14.25 -7.00
N GLU A 169 18.19 13.08 -6.53
CA GLU A 169 18.44 11.94 -7.43
C GLU A 169 17.17 11.54 -8.21
N ARG A 170 17.28 11.39 -9.54
CA ARG A 170 16.18 10.89 -10.36
C ARG A 170 15.95 9.40 -10.10
N LEU A 171 14.75 9.03 -9.66
CA LEU A 171 14.36 7.64 -9.38
C LEU A 171 13.91 6.89 -10.64
N GLY A 172 13.38 7.61 -11.64
CA GLY A 172 12.94 7.02 -12.90
C GLY A 172 11.88 7.86 -13.61
N GLU A 173 11.27 7.26 -14.63
CA GLU A 173 10.13 7.85 -15.33
C GLU A 173 8.87 7.77 -14.49
N TRP A 174 7.98 8.76 -14.63
CA TRP A 174 6.68 8.74 -13.95
C TRP A 174 5.55 9.01 -14.94
N PRO A 175 4.44 8.23 -14.90
CA PRO A 175 4.19 7.08 -14.02
C PRO A 175 5.14 5.90 -14.27
N ALA A 176 5.15 4.90 -13.38
CA ALA A 176 5.95 3.69 -13.59
C ALA A 176 5.62 3.04 -14.95
N PRO A 177 6.61 2.61 -15.76
CA PRO A 177 6.33 2.06 -17.10
C PRO A 177 5.39 0.85 -17.13
N THR A 178 5.30 0.12 -16.03
CA THR A 178 4.34 -0.96 -15.80
C THR A 178 2.91 -0.43 -15.65
N ALA A 179 2.72 0.62 -14.85
CA ALA A 179 1.42 1.26 -14.65
C ALA A 179 0.88 1.94 -15.92
N VAL A 180 1.76 2.59 -16.72
CA VAL A 180 1.38 3.24 -17.99
C VAL A 180 0.73 2.29 -18.99
N ARG A 181 1.04 0.99 -18.89
CA ARG A 181 0.52 -0.04 -19.81
C ARG A 181 -0.81 -0.64 -19.39
N LEU A 182 -1.33 -0.28 -18.23
CA LEU A 182 -2.60 -0.79 -17.73
C LEU A 182 -3.77 -0.07 -18.39
N ALA A 183 -4.86 -0.80 -18.62
CA ALA A 183 -6.14 -0.17 -18.93
C ALA A 183 -6.60 0.68 -17.73
N PRO A 184 -7.30 1.81 -17.94
CA PRO A 184 -7.70 2.71 -16.86
C PRO A 184 -8.44 2.01 -15.71
N GLU A 185 -9.41 1.15 -16.03
CA GLU A 185 -10.16 0.35 -15.04
C GLU A 185 -9.28 -0.61 -14.23
N VAL A 186 -8.24 -1.18 -14.86
CA VAL A 186 -7.30 -2.07 -14.18
C VAL A 186 -6.36 -1.27 -13.29
N LEU A 187 -5.96 -0.08 -13.72
CA LEU A 187 -5.14 0.83 -12.89
C LEU A 187 -5.92 1.27 -11.66
N GLU A 188 -7.16 1.73 -11.82
CA GLU A 188 -8.06 2.12 -10.73
C GLU A 188 -8.25 0.97 -9.73
N ALA A 189 -8.66 -0.20 -10.23
CA ALA A 189 -8.79 -1.40 -9.41
C ALA A 189 -7.48 -1.82 -8.71
N SER A 190 -6.33 -1.64 -9.37
CA SER A 190 -5.03 -1.95 -8.79
C SER A 190 -4.66 -1.01 -7.65
N VAL A 191 -5.00 0.28 -7.77
CA VAL A 191 -4.81 1.28 -6.72
C VAL A 191 -5.73 0.98 -5.54
N GLU A 192 -7.02 0.76 -5.80
CA GLU A 192 -8.01 0.42 -4.76
C GLU A 192 -7.59 -0.84 -3.99
N ARG A 193 -7.29 -1.92 -4.71
CA ARG A 193 -6.83 -3.19 -4.09
C ARG A 193 -5.52 -3.01 -3.34
N PHE A 194 -4.58 -2.23 -3.87
CA PHE A 194 -3.33 -1.95 -3.17
C PHE A 194 -3.58 -1.21 -1.86
N SER A 195 -4.40 -0.16 -1.86
CA SER A 195 -4.75 0.60 -0.66
C SER A 195 -5.41 -0.28 0.39
N ALA A 196 -6.40 -1.10 0.00
CA ALA A 196 -7.09 -2.00 0.93
C ALA A 196 -6.14 -3.03 1.57
N CYS A 197 -5.36 -3.75 0.76
CA CYS A 197 -4.38 -4.71 1.27
C CYS A 197 -3.31 -4.03 2.13
N TRP A 198 -2.74 -2.92 1.67
CA TRP A 198 -1.66 -2.24 2.38
C TRP A 198 -2.12 -1.68 3.72
N SER A 199 -3.34 -1.18 3.83
CA SER A 199 -3.91 -0.73 5.10
C SER A 199 -3.98 -1.88 6.11
N ARG A 200 -4.51 -3.03 5.70
CA ARG A 200 -4.60 -4.22 6.57
C ARG A 200 -3.22 -4.76 6.97
N VAL A 201 -2.24 -4.69 6.06
CA VAL A 201 -0.84 -5.04 6.35
C VAL A 201 -0.23 -4.11 7.39
N VAL A 202 -0.48 -2.79 7.30
CA VAL A 202 -0.01 -1.80 8.28
C VAL A 202 -0.68 -2.01 9.65
N ASP A 203 -1.99 -2.26 9.67
CA ASP A 203 -2.72 -2.61 10.90
C ASP A 203 -2.15 -3.87 11.57
N GLY A 204 -1.94 -4.93 10.78
CA GLY A 204 -1.35 -6.17 11.24
C GLY A 204 0.04 -5.99 11.83
N TRP A 205 0.85 -5.12 11.23
CA TRP A 205 2.16 -4.76 11.77
C TRP A 205 2.06 -4.07 13.13
N PHE A 206 1.15 -3.11 13.29
CA PHE A 206 0.98 -2.43 14.58
C PHE A 206 0.41 -3.37 15.65
N ALA A 207 -0.51 -4.27 15.30
CA ALA A 207 -1.02 -5.29 16.21
C ALA A 207 0.09 -6.24 16.71
N HIS A 208 0.95 -6.72 15.79
CA HIS A 208 2.11 -7.53 16.11
C HIS A 208 3.06 -6.83 17.11
N ARG A 209 3.34 -5.53 16.89
CA ARG A 209 4.20 -4.75 17.80
C ARG A 209 3.64 -4.63 19.22
N SER A 210 2.32 -4.61 19.38
CA SER A 210 1.67 -4.50 20.68
C SER A 210 1.58 -5.83 21.44
N GLY A 211 2.23 -6.90 20.94
CA GLY A 211 2.19 -8.22 21.56
C GLY A 211 0.87 -8.96 21.32
N GLY A 212 0.07 -8.51 20.35
CA GLY A 212 -1.05 -9.29 19.84
C GLY A 212 -0.53 -10.56 19.18
N ASP A 213 -1.31 -11.64 19.28
CA ASP A 213 -1.03 -12.85 18.52
C ASP A 213 -1.04 -12.48 17.03
N ASP A 214 -0.09 -13.02 16.29
CA ASP A 214 -0.02 -12.82 14.84
C ASP A 214 -1.34 -13.31 14.26
N GLY A 215 -2.20 -12.39 13.79
CA GLY A 215 -3.47 -12.75 13.16
C GLY A 215 -3.27 -13.94 12.20
N PRO A 216 -4.14 -14.96 12.27
CA PRO A 216 -3.83 -16.34 11.87
C PRO A 216 -3.70 -16.46 10.36
N GLY A 217 -2.49 -16.55 9.78
CA GLY A 217 -2.28 -16.82 8.34
C GLY A 217 -3.00 -15.89 7.34
N SER A 218 -3.76 -14.91 7.83
CA SER A 218 -4.79 -14.19 7.10
C SER A 218 -4.19 -13.07 6.27
N LEU A 219 -3.10 -12.48 6.75
CA LEU A 219 -2.41 -11.42 6.02
C LEU A 219 -1.53 -11.93 4.88
N LEU A 220 -1.29 -13.25 4.73
CA LEU A 220 -0.39 -13.73 3.69
C LEU A 220 -0.87 -13.34 2.29
N SER A 221 -2.17 -13.51 2.01
CA SER A 221 -2.77 -13.08 0.73
C SER A 221 -2.66 -11.57 0.53
N ASP A 222 -2.97 -10.76 1.56
CA ASP A 222 -2.86 -9.29 1.46
C ASP A 222 -1.41 -8.82 1.30
N ILE A 223 -0.45 -9.47 1.95
CA ILE A 223 0.98 -9.19 1.79
C ILE A 223 1.42 -9.51 0.36
N GLU A 224 1.05 -10.68 -0.16
CA GLU A 224 1.35 -11.08 -1.54
C GLU A 224 0.77 -10.10 -2.56
N ASP A 225 -0.52 -9.76 -2.42
CA ASP A 225 -1.18 -8.82 -3.31
C ASP A 225 -0.59 -7.41 -3.21
N ALA A 226 -0.41 -6.88 -2.01
CA ALA A 226 0.14 -5.54 -1.86
C ALA A 226 1.55 -5.43 -2.42
N LEU A 227 2.39 -6.45 -2.25
CA LEU A 227 3.74 -6.45 -2.81
C LEU A 227 3.77 -6.62 -4.32
N ARG A 228 2.89 -7.47 -4.87
CA ARG A 228 2.69 -7.61 -6.32
C ARG A 228 2.24 -6.30 -6.92
N LEU A 229 1.24 -5.66 -6.33
CA LEU A 229 0.68 -4.39 -6.80
C LEU A 229 1.67 -3.24 -6.61
N ARG A 230 2.45 -3.21 -5.53
CA ARG A 230 3.57 -2.27 -5.39
C ARG A 230 4.57 -2.41 -6.55
N ALA A 231 4.94 -3.64 -6.91
CA ALA A 231 5.85 -3.86 -8.04
C ALA A 231 5.26 -3.43 -9.39
N LEU A 232 3.93 -3.37 -9.49
CA LEU A 232 3.21 -2.89 -10.67
C LEU A 232 3.08 -1.36 -10.70
N LEU A 233 2.75 -0.74 -9.57
CA LEU A 233 2.39 0.67 -9.45
C LEU A 233 3.61 1.58 -9.25
N ASP A 234 4.64 1.10 -8.55
CA ASP A 234 5.78 1.90 -8.14
C ASP A 234 7.04 1.65 -8.99
N LEU A 235 7.98 2.59 -8.90
CA LEU A 235 9.33 2.41 -9.41
C LEU A 235 10.15 1.51 -8.47
N PRO A 236 10.98 0.58 -8.98
CA PRO A 236 11.83 -0.27 -8.14
C PRO A 236 12.72 0.51 -7.17
N ALA A 237 13.16 1.71 -7.55
CA ALA A 237 13.96 2.59 -6.71
C ALA A 237 13.21 3.06 -5.44
N MET A 238 11.88 3.22 -5.50
CA MET A 238 11.05 3.56 -4.33
C MET A 238 11.08 2.45 -3.28
N GLY A 239 11.12 1.18 -3.70
CA GLY A 239 11.22 0.03 -2.80
C GLY A 239 12.37 0.15 -1.79
N ARG A 240 13.55 0.57 -2.27
CA ARG A 240 14.75 0.76 -1.43
C ARG A 240 14.57 1.90 -0.42
N ILE A 241 13.87 2.96 -0.82
CA ILE A 241 13.56 4.09 0.06
C ILE A 241 12.63 3.62 1.18
N TYR A 242 11.55 2.91 0.84
CA TYR A 242 10.64 2.33 1.83
C TYR A 242 11.35 1.42 2.84
N GLU A 243 12.23 0.54 2.37
CA GLU A 243 13.03 -0.36 3.21
C GLU A 243 13.98 0.40 4.14
N SER A 244 14.63 1.46 3.65
CA SER A 244 15.54 2.27 4.47
C SER A 244 14.82 3.07 5.57
N MET A 245 13.59 3.52 5.32
CA MET A 245 12.80 4.30 6.28
C MET A 245 12.30 3.45 7.44
N ASN A 246 11.89 2.21 7.16
CA ASN A 246 11.36 1.32 8.19
C ASN A 246 11.92 -0.11 8.02
N PRO A 247 13.21 -0.32 8.36
CA PRO A 247 13.86 -1.61 8.20
C PRO A 247 13.26 -2.70 9.11
N ARG A 248 12.57 -2.32 10.19
CA ARG A 248 11.84 -3.27 11.06
C ARG A 248 10.62 -3.82 10.35
N PHE A 249 9.79 -2.94 9.75
CA PHE A 249 8.63 -3.35 8.96
C PHE A 249 9.06 -4.16 7.73
N ALA A 250 10.11 -3.76 7.03
CA ALA A 250 10.66 -4.52 5.90
C ALA A 250 11.06 -5.94 6.28
N ARG A 251 11.80 -6.12 7.39
CA ARG A 251 12.15 -7.45 7.90
C ARG A 251 10.93 -8.27 8.32
N TRP A 252 9.92 -7.64 8.89
CA TRP A 252 8.66 -8.31 9.23
C TRP A 252 7.94 -8.79 7.96
N LEU A 253 7.83 -7.96 6.92
CA LEU A 253 7.27 -8.37 5.63
C LEU A 253 8.05 -9.57 5.03
N ASP A 254 9.38 -9.52 5.03
CA ASP A 254 10.20 -10.61 4.52
C ASP A 254 10.07 -11.91 5.31
N SER A 255 9.85 -11.82 6.63
CA SER A 255 9.63 -13.01 7.47
C SER A 255 8.32 -13.73 7.16
N ARG A 256 7.34 -13.05 6.56
CA ARG A 256 6.04 -13.63 6.17
C ARG A 256 6.04 -14.25 4.77
N ARG A 257 7.10 -14.05 3.98
CA ARG A 257 7.24 -14.62 2.64
C ARG A 257 7.85 -16.03 2.63
N ARG A 258 8.36 -16.50 3.77
CA ARG A 258 9.09 -17.77 3.92
C ARG A 258 8.22 -18.81 4.60
#